data_AF-A0A915F8D0-F1
#
_entry.id   AF-A0A915F8D0-F1
#
_cell.length_a   1.000
_cell.length_b   1.000
_cell.length_c   1.000
_cell.angle_alpha   90.00
_cell.angle_beta   90.00
_cell.angle_gamma   90.00
#
_symmetry.space_group_name_H-M   'P 1'
#
loop_
_entity.id
_entity.type
_entity.pdbx_description
1 polymer ?
#
loop_
_entity_poly.entity_id
_entity_poly.type
_entity_poly.pdbx_seq_one_letter_code
_entity_poly.pdbx_strand_id
1 'polypeptide(L)'
;MSGIKLNLRFLETNRGIIKILQIIIGAIISSLVCGNFLWDKHYCWSYGNRGYAGIWNSACLFINIILLILHLTNIKIKKLERVYAIIALILYMIAVGMLIWYWAHIGGAWDGVVGTVLAIVMTGLYIWDLQILQGDSSD
;
A
#
# COMPACT_ATOMS: atom_id res chain seq x y z
N MET A 1 11.65 32.44 10.72
CA MET A 1 11.07 31.08 10.66
C MET A 1 10.07 31.04 9.53
N SER A 2 10.50 30.60 8.36
CA SER A 2 9.64 30.44 7.18
C SER A 2 8.61 29.35 7.49
N GLY A 3 7.38 29.76 7.81
CA GLY A 3 6.28 28.83 8.02
C GLY A 3 6.08 28.01 6.75
N ILE A 4 6.31 26.70 6.85
CA ILE A 4 5.99 25.76 5.79
C ILE A 4 4.47 25.87 5.58
N LYS A 5 4.04 26.52 4.50
CA LYS A 5 2.63 26.57 4.10
C LYS A 5 2.23 25.17 3.61
N LEU A 6 1.81 24.32 4.54
CA LEU A 6 1.24 23.01 4.23
C LEU A 6 -0.06 23.19 3.46
N ASN A 7 -0.16 22.53 2.31
CA ASN A 7 -1.38 22.56 1.51
C ASN A 7 -2.40 21.55 2.07
N LEU A 8 -3.04 21.91 3.20
CA LEU A 8 -4.07 21.09 3.86
C LEU A 8 -5.25 20.77 2.95
N ARG A 9 -5.51 21.61 1.94
CA ARG A 9 -6.57 21.39 0.94
C ARG A 9 -6.37 20.12 0.12
N PHE A 10 -5.13 19.60 0.04
CA PHE A 10 -4.86 18.31 -0.60
C PHE A 10 -5.49 17.13 0.17
N LEU A 11 -5.58 17.22 1.51
CA LEU A 11 -6.17 16.16 2.33
C LEU A 11 -7.69 16.02 2.11
N GLU A 12 -8.34 17.10 1.67
CA GLU A 12 -9.77 17.12 1.37
C GLU A 12 -10.09 16.65 -0.07
N THR A 13 -9.08 16.45 -0.91
CA THR A 13 -9.30 15.91 -2.27
C THR A 13 -9.49 14.40 -2.22
N ASN A 14 -10.30 13.85 -3.12
CA ASN A 14 -10.52 12.40 -3.26
C ASN A 14 -9.18 11.64 -3.34
N ARG A 15 -8.19 12.24 -4.02
CA ARG A 15 -6.86 11.69 -4.14
C ARG A 15 -6.06 11.65 -2.84
N GLY A 16 -6.16 12.70 -2.01
CA GLY A 16 -5.55 12.73 -0.68
C GLY A 16 -6.12 11.64 0.22
N ILE A 17 -7.44 11.45 0.18
CA ILE A 17 -8.15 10.41 0.93
C ILE A 17 -7.69 9.01 0.50
N ILE A 18 -7.59 8.75 -0.80
CA ILE A 18 -7.11 7.46 -1.33
C ILE A 18 -5.69 7.16 -0.86
N LYS A 19 -4.78 8.13 -0.89
CA LYS A 19 -3.41 7.93 -0.39
C LYS A 19 -3.37 7.63 1.10
N ILE A 20 -4.20 8.30 1.91
CA ILE A 20 -4.32 8.01 3.35
C ILE A 20 -4.86 6.58 3.57
N LEU A 21 -5.89 6.18 2.83
CA LEU A 21 -6.44 4.82 2.92
C LEU A 21 -5.40 3.76 2.57
N GLN A 22 -4.61 3.98 1.51
CA GLN A 22 -3.49 3.10 1.14
C GLN A 22 -2.45 3.01 2.27
N ILE A 23 -2.13 4.11 2.95
CA ILE A 23 -1.18 4.09 4.08
C ILE A 23 -1.74 3.31 5.28
N ILE A 24 -3.01 3.56 5.66
CA ILE A 24 -3.64 2.90 6.81
C ILE A 24 -3.75 1.38 6.57
N ILE A 25 -4.26 0.99 5.40
CA ILE A 25 -4.40 -0.44 5.06
C ILE A 25 -3.02 -1.08 4.93
N GLY A 26 -2.05 -0.37 4.34
CA GLY A 26 -0.67 -0.85 4.25
C GLY A 26 -0.07 -1.09 5.63
N ALA A 27 -0.31 -0.21 6.60
CA ALA A 27 0.16 -0.39 7.96
C ALA A 27 -0.47 -1.63 8.62
N ILE A 28 -1.78 -1.83 8.45
CA ILE A 28 -2.49 -3.01 8.96
C ILE A 28 -1.93 -4.30 8.34
N ILE A 29 -1.71 -4.34 7.02
CA ILE A 29 -1.12 -5.51 6.34
C ILE A 29 0.29 -5.77 6.89
N SER A 30 1.12 -4.74 7.06
CA SER A 30 2.45 -4.90 7.65
C SER A 30 2.38 -5.43 9.08
N SER A 31 1.42 -4.99 9.90
CA SER A 31 1.21 -5.53 11.24
C SER A 31 0.70 -6.96 11.26
N LEU A 32 -0.17 -7.36 10.31
CA LEU A 32 -0.68 -8.74 10.23
C LEU A 32 0.37 -9.71 9.69
N VAL A 33 1.13 -9.30 8.69
CA VAL A 33 2.18 -10.12 8.07
C VAL A 33 3.45 -10.15 8.94
N CYS A 34 3.73 -9.08 9.69
CA CYS A 34 4.88 -8.97 10.62
C CYS A 34 4.48 -8.89 12.11
N GLY A 35 3.42 -9.58 12.54
CA GLY A 35 2.87 -9.48 13.90
C GLY A 35 3.87 -9.66 15.06
N ASN A 36 5.01 -10.32 14.83
CA ASN A 36 6.02 -10.58 15.86
C ASN A 36 7.38 -9.87 15.63
N PHE A 37 7.42 -8.67 15.04
CA PHE A 37 8.68 -7.92 14.82
C PHE A 37 9.52 -7.72 16.09
N LEU A 38 8.91 -7.68 17.28
CA LEU A 38 9.58 -7.47 18.56
C LEU A 38 9.82 -8.73 19.40
N TRP A 39 9.16 -9.86 19.10
CA TRP A 39 9.09 -11.01 20.01
C TRP A 39 9.56 -12.35 19.42
N ASP A 40 9.59 -12.51 18.09
CA ASP A 40 10.13 -13.72 17.46
C ASP A 40 11.38 -13.43 16.63
N LYS A 41 12.38 -14.31 16.78
CA LYS A 41 13.64 -14.34 15.99
C LYS A 41 13.43 -14.77 14.52
N HIS A 42 12.18 -14.93 14.09
CA HIS A 42 11.82 -15.27 12.74
C HIS A 42 11.59 -13.99 11.95
N TYR A 43 12.60 -13.59 11.19
CA TYR A 43 12.53 -12.42 10.32
C TYR A 43 11.26 -12.51 9.46
N CYS A 44 10.40 -11.49 9.53
CA CYS A 44 9.20 -11.35 8.71
C CYS A 44 9.49 -11.50 7.20
N TRP A 45 10.77 -11.36 6.83
CA TRP A 45 11.31 -11.40 5.48
C TRP A 45 11.86 -12.78 5.08
N SER A 46 11.84 -13.77 5.98
CA SER A 46 12.52 -15.06 5.79
C SER A 46 11.59 -16.22 5.41
N TYR A 47 10.27 -16.07 5.49
CA TYR A 47 9.32 -17.14 5.17
C TYR A 47 8.56 -16.88 3.86
N GLY A 48 9.14 -17.37 2.74
CA GLY A 48 8.47 -17.61 1.45
C GLY A 48 7.36 -16.63 1.03
N ASN A 49 6.18 -17.16 0.69
CA ASN A 49 5.06 -16.41 0.12
C ASN A 49 4.56 -15.23 0.98
N ARG A 50 4.64 -15.32 2.31
CA ARG A 50 4.29 -14.21 3.22
C ARG A 50 5.37 -13.13 3.24
N GLY A 51 6.64 -13.53 3.17
CA GLY A 51 7.77 -12.61 3.13
C GLY A 51 7.74 -11.70 1.89
N TYR A 52 7.42 -12.25 0.72
CA TYR A 52 7.28 -11.46 -0.51
C TYR A 52 6.22 -10.36 -0.38
N ALA A 53 5.01 -10.73 0.08
CA ALA A 53 3.91 -9.78 0.28
C ALA A 53 4.27 -8.72 1.34
N GLY A 54 4.92 -9.11 2.44
CA GLY A 54 5.30 -8.20 3.53
C GLY A 54 6.37 -7.18 3.14
N ILE A 55 7.42 -7.60 2.42
CA ILE A 55 8.49 -6.70 1.94
C ILE A 55 7.93 -5.66 0.99
N TRP A 56 7.12 -6.09 0.01
CA TRP A 56 6.53 -5.18 -0.96
C TRP A 56 5.46 -4.27 -0.41
N ASN A 57 4.63 -4.75 0.51
CA ASN A 57 3.69 -3.89 1.21
C ASN A 57 4.43 -2.80 2.02
N SER A 58 5.51 -3.17 2.71
CA SER A 58 6.31 -2.22 3.50
C SER A 58 7.00 -1.18 2.61
N ALA A 59 7.62 -1.60 1.49
CA ALA A 59 8.21 -0.68 0.53
C ALA A 59 7.17 0.28 -0.06
N CYS A 60 5.98 -0.22 -0.43
CA CYS A 60 4.90 0.60 -0.96
C CYS A 60 4.39 1.61 0.08
N LEU A 61 4.29 1.21 1.36
CA LEU A 61 3.91 2.11 2.45
C LEU A 61 4.88 3.28 2.60
N PHE A 62 6.19 3.01 2.61
CA PHE A 62 7.20 4.08 2.68
C PHE A 62 7.10 5.03 1.49
N ILE A 63 6.94 4.51 0.27
CA ILE A 63 6.80 5.34 -0.93
C ILE A 63 5.52 6.17 -0.86
N ASN A 64 4.38 5.60 -0.43
CA ASN A 64 3.12 6.33 -0.28
C ASN A 64 3.23 7.48 0.74
N ILE A 65 3.95 7.28 1.85
CA ILE A 65 4.23 8.35 2.82
C ILE A 65 5.06 9.46 2.19
N ILE A 66 6.12 9.12 1.44
CA ILE A 66 6.95 10.11 0.75
C ILE A 66 6.11 10.90 -0.28
N LEU A 67 5.28 10.22 -1.07
CA LEU A 67 4.39 10.86 -2.04
C LEU A 67 3.35 11.77 -1.38
N LEU A 68 2.85 11.39 -0.20
CA LEU A 68 1.96 12.25 0.60
C LEU A 68 2.68 13.53 1.04
N ILE A 69 3.91 13.42 1.54
CA ILE A 69 4.73 14.57 1.97
C ILE A 69 5.04 15.49 0.78
N LEU A 70 5.41 14.94 -0.38
CA LEU A 70 5.67 15.71 -1.60
C LEU A 70 4.42 16.45 -2.09
N HIS A 71 3.24 15.84 -1.98
CA HIS A 71 1.98 16.50 -2.31
C HIS A 71 1.62 17.61 -1.31
N LEU A 72 1.91 17.42 -0.02
CA LEU A 72 1.71 18.45 1.01
C LEU A 72 2.61 19.68 0.79
N THR A 73 3.80 19.51 0.20
CA THR A 73 4.69 20.60 -0.21
C THR A 73 4.40 21.15 -1.62
N ASN A 74 3.29 20.72 -2.25
CA ASN A 74 2.81 21.16 -3.55
C ASN A 74 3.72 20.79 -4.74
N ILE A 75 4.58 19.78 -4.60
CA ILE A 75 5.42 19.24 -5.68
C ILE A 75 4.69 18.08 -6.35
N LYS A 76 4.21 18.30 -7.59
CA LYS A 76 3.42 17.30 -8.33
C LYS A 76 4.21 16.68 -9.48
N ILE A 77 4.65 15.43 -9.32
CA ILE A 77 5.34 14.67 -10.38
C ILE A 77 4.43 13.56 -10.92
N LYS A 78 3.43 13.94 -11.73
CA LYS A 78 2.39 13.01 -12.23
C LYS A 78 2.96 11.77 -12.96
N LYS A 79 4.04 11.93 -13.74
CA LYS A 79 4.66 10.83 -14.49
C LYS A 79 5.25 9.75 -13.59
N LEU A 80 5.98 10.17 -12.55
CA LEU A 80 6.60 9.24 -11.59
C LEU A 80 5.53 8.49 -10.79
N GLU A 81 4.50 9.20 -10.35
CA GLU A 81 3.40 8.60 -9.59
C GLU A 81 2.60 7.59 -10.42
N ARG A 82 2.37 7.87 -11.70
CA ARG A 82 1.71 6.91 -12.59
C ARG A 82 2.53 5.64 -12.74
N VAL A 83 3.84 5.74 -12.98
CA VAL A 83 4.71 4.57 -13.12
C VAL A 83 4.74 3.79 -11.80
N TYR A 84 4.88 4.48 -10.67
CA TYR A 84 4.83 3.86 -9.36
C TYR A 84 3.51 3.11 -9.11
N ALA A 85 2.36 3.73 -9.38
CA ALA A 85 1.06 3.12 -9.16
C ALA A 85 0.83 1.88 -10.04
N ILE A 86 1.32 1.89 -11.30
CA ILE A 86 1.30 0.70 -12.18
C ILE A 86 2.17 -0.42 -11.60
N ILE A 87 3.40 -0.10 -11.18
CA ILE A 87 4.31 -1.09 -10.61
C ILE A 87 3.70 -1.67 -9.33
N ALA A 88 3.20 -0.83 -8.43
CA ALA A 88 2.56 -1.25 -7.20
C ALA A 88 1.36 -2.15 -7.48
N LEU A 89 0.50 -1.80 -8.45
CA LEU A 89 -0.64 -2.63 -8.85
C LEU A 89 -0.20 -4.05 -9.25
N ILE A 90 0.81 -4.17 -10.12
CA ILE A 90 1.33 -5.46 -10.57
C ILE A 90 1.87 -6.28 -9.39
N LEU A 91 2.62 -5.63 -8.50
CA LEU A 91 3.18 -6.28 -7.31
C LEU A 91 2.08 -6.78 -6.36
N TYR A 92 1.02 -6.00 -6.14
CA TYR A 92 -0.12 -6.42 -5.32
C TYR A 92 -0.92 -7.54 -5.97
N MET A 93 -1.08 -7.57 -7.30
CA MET A 93 -1.72 -8.70 -7.99
C MET A 93 -0.95 -10.02 -7.78
N ILE A 94 0.38 -9.98 -7.86
CA ILE A 94 1.23 -11.15 -7.57
C ILE A 94 1.11 -11.55 -6.09
N ALA A 95 1.12 -10.56 -5.19
CA ALA A 95 0.99 -10.80 -3.76
C ALA A 95 -0.36 -11.46 -3.41
N VAL A 96 -1.47 -11.05 -4.04
CA VAL A 96 -2.78 -11.70 -3.87
C VAL A 96 -2.71 -13.17 -4.28
N GLY A 97 -2.13 -13.50 -5.43
CA GLY A 97 -1.97 -14.89 -5.87
C GLY A 97 -1.14 -15.74 -4.89
N MET A 98 -0.05 -15.18 -4.38
CA MET A 98 0.80 -15.84 -3.38
C MET A 98 0.10 -16.04 -2.03
N LEU A 99 -0.72 -15.09 -1.59
CA LEU A 99 -1.49 -15.18 -0.35
C LEU A 99 -2.64 -16.19 -0.46
N ILE A 100 -3.31 -16.28 -1.62
CA ILE A 100 -4.30 -17.33 -1.90
C ILE A 100 -3.64 -18.71 -1.84
N TRP A 101 -2.47 -18.88 -2.46
CA TRP A 101 -1.71 -20.13 -2.39
C TRP A 101 -1.34 -20.48 -0.94
N TYR A 102 -0.88 -19.48 -0.17
CA TYR A 102 -0.56 -19.65 1.24
C TYR A 102 -1.76 -20.16 2.04
N TRP A 103 -2.94 -19.58 1.81
CA TRP A 103 -4.17 -19.99 2.48
C TRP A 103 -4.57 -21.44 2.16
N ALA A 104 -4.45 -21.84 0.89
CA ALA A 104 -4.72 -23.21 0.46
C ALA A 104 -3.72 -24.22 1.07
N HIS A 105 -2.46 -23.83 1.27
CA HIS A 105 -1.43 -24.73 1.78
C HIS A 105 -1.47 -24.93 3.31
N ILE A 106 -1.79 -23.89 4.08
CA ILE A 106 -1.71 -23.92 5.55
C ILE A 106 -3.05 -24.15 6.25
N GLY A 107 -4.16 -24.07 5.53
CA GLY A 107 -5.46 -24.55 6.01
C GLY A 107 -6.07 -23.64 7.08
N GLY A 108 -6.65 -22.51 6.66
CA GLY A 108 -7.68 -21.81 7.44
C GLY A 108 -7.21 -20.85 8.52
N ALA A 109 -5.93 -20.43 8.51
CA ALA A 109 -5.47 -19.38 9.42
C ALA A 109 -6.14 -18.02 9.09
N TRP A 110 -6.78 -17.41 10.10
CA TRP A 110 -7.55 -16.17 9.96
C TRP A 110 -6.71 -14.99 9.47
N ASP A 111 -5.43 -14.95 9.86
CA ASP A 111 -4.45 -13.95 9.42
C ASP A 111 -4.20 -14.00 7.90
N GLY A 112 -4.20 -15.20 7.31
CA GLY A 112 -4.10 -15.40 5.86
C GLY A 112 -5.33 -14.89 5.10
N VAL A 113 -6.53 -15.11 5.64
CA VAL A 113 -7.78 -14.62 5.04
C VAL A 113 -7.84 -13.10 5.07
N VAL A 114 -7.62 -12.51 6.25
CA VAL A 114 -7.65 -11.06 6.42
C VAL A 114 -6.57 -10.38 5.56
N GLY A 115 -5.35 -10.92 5.53
CA GLY A 115 -4.28 -10.40 4.68
C GLY A 115 -4.62 -10.43 3.19
N THR A 116 -5.24 -11.51 2.71
CA THR A 116 -5.65 -11.64 1.30
C THR A 116 -6.74 -10.63 0.94
N VAL A 117 -7.76 -10.47 1.79
CA VAL A 117 -8.86 -9.50 1.56
C VAL A 117 -8.31 -8.08 1.52
N LEU A 118 -7.43 -7.71 2.45
CA LEU A 118 -6.82 -6.38 2.47
C LEU A 118 -5.92 -6.14 1.25
N ALA A 119 -5.19 -7.16 0.77
CA ALA A 119 -4.40 -7.05 -0.46
C ALA A 119 -5.28 -6.84 -1.71
N ILE A 120 -6.46 -7.47 -1.76
CA ILE A 120 -7.45 -7.23 -2.82
C ILE A 120 -7.98 -5.78 -2.76
N VAL A 121 -8.34 -5.30 -1.56
CA VAL A 121 -8.79 -3.91 -1.37
C VAL A 121 -7.69 -2.93 -1.80
N MET A 122 -6.44 -3.20 -1.46
CA MET A 122 -5.29 -2.39 -1.90
C MET A 122 -5.16 -2.37 -3.42
N THR A 123 -5.35 -3.51 -4.07
CA THR A 123 -5.35 -3.60 -5.54
C THR A 123 -6.43 -2.68 -6.12
N GLY A 124 -7.64 -2.71 -5.56
CA GLY A 124 -8.73 -1.79 -5.93
C GLY A 124 -8.40 -0.31 -5.71
N LEU A 125 -7.75 0.03 -4.59
CA LEU A 125 -7.31 1.40 -4.31
C LEU A 125 -6.23 1.88 -5.29
N TYR A 126 -5.32 1.01 -5.74
CA TYR A 126 -4.33 1.35 -6.76
C TYR A 126 -4.96 1.53 -8.14
N ILE A 127 -5.98 0.73 -8.49
CA ILE A 127 -6.77 0.95 -9.72
C ILE A 127 -7.44 2.32 -9.66
N TRP A 128 -8.05 2.68 -8.54
CA TRP A 128 -8.72 3.97 -8.39
C TRP A 128 -7.73 5.15 -8.45
N ASP A 129 -6.56 5.07 -7.79
CA ASP A 129 -5.52 6.11 -7.93
C ASP A 129 -5.02 6.22 -9.38
N LEU A 130 -4.93 5.11 -10.12
CA LEU A 130 -4.58 5.12 -11.54
C LEU A 130 -5.67 5.78 -12.41
N GLN A 131 -6.95 5.54 -12.15
CA GLN A 131 -8.05 6.17 -12.87
C GLN A 131 -8.05 7.69 -12.68
N ILE A 132 -7.78 8.17 -11.47
CA ILE A 132 -7.64 9.61 -11.18
C ILE A 132 -6.41 10.18 -11.88
N LEU A 133 -5.29 9.44 -11.88
CA LEU A 133 -4.07 9.81 -12.60
C LEU A 133 -4.20 9.77 -14.13
N GLN A 134 -5.17 9.03 -14.66
CA GLN A 134 -5.52 8.98 -16.08
C GLN A 134 -6.50 10.08 -16.50
N GLY A 135 -7.19 10.69 -15.53
CA GLY A 135 -8.22 11.71 -15.78
C GLY A 135 -9.58 11.12 -16.12
N ASP A 136 -9.77 9.81 -15.91
CA ASP A 136 -11.02 9.09 -16.21
C ASP A 136 -12.05 9.19 -15.07
N SER A 137 -11.63 9.63 -13.89
CA SER A 137 -12.50 9.93 -12.75
C SER A 137 -12.24 11.37 -12.30
N SER A 138 -13.31 12.16 -12.26
CA SER A 138 -13.29 13.58 -11.91
C SER A 138 -12.82 13.76 -10.46
N ASP A 139 -11.97 14.79 -10.25
CA ASP A 139 -11.28 15.14 -9.00
C ASP A 139 -12.11 15.04 -7.71
#